data_AF-A0A838HPA1-F1
#
_entry.id   AF-A0A838HPA1-F1
#
_cell.length_a   1.000
_cell.length_b   1.000
_cell.length_c   1.000
_cell.angle_alpha   90.00
_cell.angle_beta   90.00
_cell.angle_gamma   90.00
#
_symmetry.space_group_name_H-M   'P 1'
#
loop_
_entity.id
_entity.type
_entity.pdbx_description
1 polymer ?
#
loop_
_entity_poly.entity_id
_entity_poly.type
_entity_poly.pdbx_seq_one_letter_code
_entity_poly.pdbx_strand_id
1 'polypeptide(L)'
;MPAHALLETYSVLTGFPPPHRAAPDLVGEWLDDRFPMILSPPGPQEQRALVRRLAAAGRTGGAVYDALVALTAQLAGAVLVTADVRAAATTGWSGSRCVTSARHPFGLGETVSRSGEGWADAQRWSVPYPAESTAEGRSRG
;
A
#
# COMPACT_ATOMS: atom_id res chain seq x y z
N MET A 1 3.02 -6.33 -5.13
CA MET A 1 3.33 -4.89 -5.11
C MET A 1 2.06 -4.09 -5.40
N PRO A 2 1.75 -2.98 -4.70
CA PRO A 2 0.64 -2.10 -5.08
C PRO A 2 0.78 -1.56 -6.50
N ALA A 3 -0.31 -1.56 -7.29
CA ALA A 3 -0.26 -1.15 -8.70
C ALA A 3 0.26 0.29 -8.92
N HIS A 4 -0.08 1.22 -8.02
CA HIS A 4 0.42 2.60 -8.09
C HIS A 4 1.92 2.68 -7.80
N ALA A 5 2.43 1.89 -6.86
CA ALA A 5 3.86 1.83 -6.55
C ALA A 5 4.68 1.25 -7.71
N LEU A 6 4.11 0.29 -8.44
CA LEU A 6 4.72 -0.28 -9.65
C LEU A 6 4.95 0.82 -10.69
N LEU A 7 3.90 1.57 -11.02
CA LEU A 7 3.95 2.64 -12.02
C LEU A 7 4.86 3.79 -11.58
N GLU A 8 4.82 4.16 -10.30
CA GLU A 8 5.73 5.17 -9.76
C GLU A 8 7.19 4.73 -9.89
N THR A 9 7.51 3.49 -9.51
CA THR A 9 8.87 2.94 -9.64
C THR A 9 9.35 2.98 -11.09
N TYR A 10 8.51 2.57 -12.04
CA TYR A 10 8.82 2.65 -13.46
C TYR A 10 9.13 4.09 -13.90
N SER A 11 8.22 5.03 -13.60
CA SER A 11 8.37 6.44 -13.98
C SER A 11 9.60 7.11 -13.37
N VAL A 12 9.93 6.80 -12.11
CA VAL A 12 11.10 7.33 -11.43
C VAL A 12 12.39 6.82 -12.07
N LEU A 13 12.51 5.49 -12.23
CA LEU A 13 13.72 4.87 -12.77
C LEU A 13 14.01 5.30 -14.22
N THR A 14 12.96 5.47 -15.03
CA THR A 14 13.06 5.90 -16.42
C THR A 14 13.08 7.42 -16.59
N GLY A 15 12.72 8.17 -15.54
CA GLY A 15 12.62 9.64 -15.55
C GLY A 15 13.85 10.37 -15.03
N PHE A 16 14.81 9.68 -14.41
CA PHE A 16 16.02 10.33 -13.89
C PHE A 16 16.80 11.10 -14.98
N PRO A 17 17.55 12.15 -14.60
CA PRO A 17 18.53 12.75 -15.49
C PRO A 17 19.68 11.76 -15.76
N PRO A 18 20.31 11.82 -16.95
CA PRO A 18 21.55 11.09 -17.19
C PRO A 18 22.60 11.39 -16.12
N PRO A 19 23.43 10.41 -15.71
CA PRO A 19 23.52 9.03 -16.21
C PRO A 19 22.63 8.02 -15.46
N HIS A 20 21.80 8.47 -14.51
CA HIS A 20 21.05 7.58 -13.63
C HIS A 20 19.74 7.04 -14.24
N ARG A 21 19.39 7.48 -15.45
CA ARG A 21 18.24 6.99 -16.19
C ARG A 21 18.43 5.52 -16.57
N ALA A 22 17.52 4.67 -16.13
CA ALA A 22 17.48 3.28 -16.55
C ALA A 22 16.79 3.15 -17.93
N ALA A 23 17.22 2.15 -18.71
CA ALA A 23 16.58 1.81 -19.97
C ALA A 23 15.15 1.30 -19.73
N PRO A 24 14.12 1.80 -20.45
CA PRO A 24 12.73 1.41 -20.24
C PRO A 24 12.47 -0.10 -20.26
N ASP A 25 13.00 -0.80 -21.27
CA ASP A 25 12.80 -2.25 -21.44
C ASP A 25 13.39 -3.04 -20.27
N LEU A 26 14.59 -2.66 -19.81
CA LEU A 26 15.25 -3.27 -18.65
C LEU A 26 14.43 -3.08 -17.36
N VAL A 27 13.83 -1.90 -17.17
CA VAL A 27 12.96 -1.66 -16.01
C VAL A 27 11.69 -2.50 -16.10
N GLY A 28 11.10 -2.64 -17.30
CA GLY A 28 9.94 -3.50 -17.53
C GLY A 28 10.21 -4.96 -17.15
N GLU A 29 11.27 -5.54 -17.73
CA GLU A 29 11.70 -6.92 -17.43
C GLU A 29 11.98 -7.13 -15.95
N TRP A 30 12.67 -6.17 -15.31
CA TRP A 30 12.97 -6.24 -13.88
C TRP A 30 11.70 -6.18 -13.01
N LEU A 31 10.73 -5.34 -13.37
CA LEU A 31 9.47 -5.25 -12.61
C LEU A 31 8.64 -6.54 -12.72
N ASP A 32 8.57 -7.12 -13.91
CA ASP A 32 7.85 -8.38 -14.16
C ASP A 32 8.48 -9.56 -13.40
N ASP A 33 9.80 -9.67 -13.41
CA ASP A 33 10.53 -10.73 -12.69
C ASP A 33 10.40 -10.58 -11.16
N ARG A 34 10.59 -9.36 -10.64
CA ARG A 34 10.69 -9.12 -9.19
C ARG A 34 9.34 -9.02 -8.49
N PHE A 35 8.29 -8.60 -9.19
CA PHE A 35 6.98 -8.35 -8.61
C PHE A 35 5.83 -9.02 -9.40
N PRO A 36 5.82 -10.36 -9.47
CA PRO A 36 4.84 -11.11 -10.27
C PRO A 36 3.38 -10.98 -9.79
N MET A 37 3.17 -10.48 -8.56
CA MET A 37 1.84 -10.23 -8.00
C MET A 37 1.62 -8.73 -7.83
N ILE A 38 0.60 -8.21 -8.52
CA ILE A 38 0.17 -6.82 -8.42
C ILE A 38 -1.11 -6.73 -7.59
N LEU A 39 -1.12 -5.85 -6.60
CA LEU A 39 -2.26 -5.61 -5.73
C LEU A 39 -3.12 -4.49 -6.31
N SER A 40 -4.42 -4.77 -6.44
CA SER A 40 -5.41 -3.79 -6.89
C SER A 40 -5.43 -2.56 -5.98
N PRO A 41 -5.54 -1.34 -6.54
CA PRO A 41 -5.71 -0.15 -5.72
C PRO A 41 -7.03 -0.20 -4.95
N PRO A 42 -7.16 0.53 -3.83
CA PRO A 42 -8.42 0.65 -3.10
C PRO A 42 -9.49 1.26 -4.02
N GLY A 43 -10.74 0.86 -3.84
CA GLY A 43 -11.86 1.40 -4.59
C GLY A 43 -12.12 2.89 -4.31
N PRO A 44 -12.99 3.54 -5.09
CA PRO A 44 -13.29 4.96 -4.94
C PRO A 44 -13.80 5.34 -3.54
N GLN A 45 -14.59 4.47 -2.91
CA GLN A 45 -15.16 4.66 -1.59
C GLN A 45 -14.08 4.61 -0.52
N GLU A 46 -13.19 3.63 -0.59
CA GLU A 46 -12.04 3.47 0.30
C GLU A 46 -11.08 4.65 0.19
N GLN A 47 -10.80 5.13 -1.03
CA GLN A 47 -9.96 6.31 -1.24
C GLN A 47 -10.59 7.57 -0.65
N ARG A 48 -11.90 7.79 -0.81
CA ARG A 48 -12.60 8.92 -0.18
C ARG A 48 -12.58 8.81 1.34
N ALA A 49 -12.75 7.60 1.88
CA ALA A 49 -12.65 7.36 3.32
C ALA A 49 -11.22 7.63 3.83
N LEU A 50 -10.20 7.24 3.06
CA LEU A 50 -8.79 7.50 3.38
C LEU A 50 -8.53 9.00 3.49
N VAL A 51 -9.00 9.81 2.53
CA VAL A 51 -8.85 11.28 2.58
C VAL A 51 -9.47 11.86 3.85
N ARG A 52 -10.68 11.42 4.23
CA ARG A 52 -11.33 11.88 5.47
C ARG A 52 -10.53 11.49 6.71
N ARG A 53 -10.01 10.26 6.76
CA ARG A 53 -9.18 9.77 7.87
C ARG A 53 -7.89 10.58 7.99
N LEU A 54 -7.22 10.85 6.86
CA LEU A 54 -5.98 11.63 6.82
C LEU A 54 -6.20 13.07 7.30
N ALA A 55 -7.29 13.70 6.85
CA ALA A 55 -7.68 15.04 7.29
C ALA A 55 -7.95 15.08 8.81
N ALA A 56 -8.71 14.12 9.34
CA ALA A 56 -8.99 14.01 10.77
C ALA A 56 -7.71 13.77 11.60
N ALA A 57 -6.71 13.11 11.03
CA ALA A 57 -5.42 12.85 11.66
C ALA A 57 -4.36 13.94 11.41
N GLY A 58 -4.71 15.04 10.73
CA GLY A 58 -3.79 16.12 10.40
C GLY A 58 -2.62 15.70 9.48
N ARG A 59 -2.79 14.64 8.69
CA ARG A 59 -1.73 14.10 7.82
C ARG A 59 -1.79 14.75 6.45
N THR A 60 -0.63 15.17 5.94
CA THR A 60 -0.49 15.88 4.66
C THR A 60 0.75 15.42 3.89
N GLY A 61 0.85 15.80 2.62
CA GLY A 61 2.04 15.55 1.79
C GLY A 61 2.34 14.05 1.60
N GLY A 62 3.61 13.67 1.72
CA GLY A 62 4.08 12.29 1.48
C GLY A 62 3.37 11.21 2.32
N ALA A 63 2.85 11.57 3.49
CA ALA A 63 2.09 10.66 4.34
C ALA A 63 0.79 10.15 3.67
N VAL A 64 0.24 10.89 2.70
CA VAL A 64 -0.95 10.47 1.94
C VAL A 64 -0.64 9.22 1.12
N TYR A 65 0.53 9.18 0.48
CA TYR A 65 0.93 8.07 -0.36
C TYR A 65 1.29 6.83 0.46
N ASP A 66 2.02 7.01 1.58
CA ASP A 66 2.29 5.93 2.53
C ASP A 66 0.99 5.29 3.04
N ALA A 67 -0.03 6.10 3.31
CA ALA A 67 -1.32 5.61 3.77
C ALA A 67 -2.10 4.90 2.66
N LEU A 68 -1.96 5.30 1.39
CA LEU A 68 -2.55 4.60 0.25
C LEU A 68 -1.91 3.21 0.05
N VAL A 69 -0.58 3.14 0.11
CA VAL A 69 0.18 1.89 0.06
C VAL A 69 -0.23 0.96 1.21
N ALA A 70 -0.34 1.51 2.42
CA ALA A 70 -0.77 0.75 3.59
C ALA A 70 -2.20 0.22 3.43
N LEU A 71 -3.16 1.08 3.06
CA LEU A 71 -4.55 0.65 2.82
C LEU A 71 -4.64 -0.44 1.75
N THR A 72 -3.81 -0.37 0.71
CA THR A 72 -3.75 -1.41 -0.32
C THR A 72 -3.27 -2.74 0.22
N ALA A 73 -2.20 -2.73 1.03
CA ALA A 73 -1.71 -3.93 1.69
C ALA A 73 -2.77 -4.51 2.65
N GLN A 74 -3.46 -3.66 3.42
CA GLN A 74 -4.54 -4.04 4.32
C GLN A 74 -5.68 -4.76 3.58
N LEU A 75 -6.20 -4.14 2.52
CA LEU A 75 -7.32 -4.72 1.74
C LEU A 75 -6.92 -6.03 1.04
N ALA A 76 -5.65 -6.18 0.68
CA ALA A 76 -5.11 -7.41 0.12
C ALA A 76 -4.71 -8.47 1.16
N GLY A 77 -4.84 -8.18 2.47
CA GLY A 77 -4.37 -9.06 3.55
C GLY A 77 -2.84 -9.24 3.61
N ALA A 78 -2.08 -8.43 2.87
CA ALA A 78 -0.63 -8.50 2.76
C ALA A 78 0.07 -7.87 3.98
N VAL A 79 1.32 -8.28 4.21
CA VAL A 79 2.21 -7.62 5.15
C VAL A 79 2.93 -6.48 4.43
N LEU A 80 2.83 -5.27 4.97
CA LEU A 80 3.59 -4.14 4.46
C LEU A 80 5.01 -4.19 5.01
N VAL A 81 6.00 -4.17 4.11
CA VAL A 81 7.42 -4.05 4.46
C VAL A 81 7.92 -2.67 4.03
N THR A 82 8.37 -1.86 4.97
CA THR A 82 8.95 -0.54 4.70
C THR A 82 10.42 -0.48 5.10
N ALA A 83 11.25 0.18 4.27
CA ALA A 83 12.62 0.54 4.64
C ALA A 83 12.68 1.94 5.29
N ASP A 84 11.61 2.74 5.19
CA ASP A 84 11.52 4.04 5.83
C ASP A 84 10.90 3.90 7.22
N VAL A 85 11.74 4.05 8.24
CA VAL A 85 11.35 4.07 9.66
C VAL A 85 10.36 5.20 9.98
N ARG A 86 10.37 6.31 9.22
CA ARG A 86 9.47 7.45 9.42
C ARG A 86 8.05 7.10 8.96
N ALA A 87 7.94 6.37 7.85
CA ALA A 87 6.67 5.89 7.31
C ALA A 87 6.00 4.83 8.18
N ALA A 88 6.73 4.17 9.08
CA ALA A 88 6.20 3.17 10.00
C ALA A 88 5.03 3.72 10.86
N ALA A 89 5.12 4.99 11.28
CA ALA A 89 4.07 5.63 12.08
C ALA A 89 2.75 5.82 11.29
N THR A 90 2.83 6.20 10.02
CA THR A 90 1.67 6.42 9.14
C THR A 90 1.03 5.10 8.72
N THR A 91 1.87 4.10 8.43
CA THR A 91 1.42 2.78 7.98
C THR A 91 0.78 1.98 9.10
N GLY A 92 1.32 2.00 10.32
CA GLY A 92 0.70 1.38 11.50
C GLY A 92 -0.66 1.99 11.85
N TRP A 93 -0.83 3.31 11.66
CA TRP A 93 -2.09 4.01 11.89
C TRP A 93 -3.24 3.53 10.97
N SER A 94 -2.92 3.02 9.78
CA SER A 94 -3.95 2.53 8.85
C SER A 94 -4.66 1.25 9.31
N GLY A 95 -4.08 0.52 10.28
CA GLY A 95 -4.50 -0.82 10.68
C GLY A 95 -3.82 -1.93 9.89
N SER A 96 -2.78 -1.61 9.12
CA SER A 96 -1.98 -2.58 8.36
C SER A 96 -0.99 -3.31 9.27
N ARG A 97 -0.78 -4.61 9.01
CA ARG A 97 0.40 -5.31 9.54
C ARG A 97 1.63 -4.75 8.85
N CYS A 98 2.42 -3.96 9.58
CA CYS A 98 3.63 -3.34 9.08
C CYS A 98 4.86 -3.94 9.77
N VAL A 99 5.90 -4.23 8.98
CA VAL A 99 7.23 -4.58 9.46
C VAL A 99 8.21 -3.59 8.86
N THR A 100 9.03 -2.98 9.71
CA THR A 100 10.14 -2.16 9.24
C THR A 100 11.32 -3.08 8.98
N SER A 101 11.78 -3.11 7.73
CA SER A 101 13.01 -3.79 7.35
C SER A 101 14.19 -2.92 7.76
N ALA A 102 14.86 -3.24 8.88
CA ALA A 102 16.23 -2.78 9.11
C ALA A 102 17.13 -3.52 8.12
N ARG A 103 17.34 -2.98 6.91
CA ARG A 103 18.30 -3.61 6.00
C ARG A 103 19.71 -3.13 6.36
N HIS A 104 20.59 -4.07 6.71
CA HIS A 104 21.90 -4.07 6.09
C HIS A 104 21.68 -4.19 4.57
N PRO A 105 22.20 -3.29 3.74
CA PRO A 105 22.18 -3.50 2.31
C PRO A 105 23.08 -4.72 2.06
N PHE A 106 22.58 -5.74 1.38
CA PHE A 106 23.28 -7.00 1.08
C PHE A 106 23.38 -8.04 2.22
N GLY A 107 22.30 -8.82 2.41
CA GLY A 107 22.36 -10.22 2.87
C GLY A 107 22.66 -10.51 4.34
N LEU A 108 21.95 -11.51 4.86
CA LEU A 108 22.09 -12.22 6.15
C LEU A 108 21.48 -11.54 7.38
N GLY A 109 20.34 -12.09 7.81
CA GLY A 109 19.75 -11.88 9.13
C GLY A 109 18.44 -11.09 9.10
N GLU A 110 17.29 -11.78 9.12
CA GLU A 110 16.02 -11.16 9.48
C GLU A 110 15.94 -11.02 11.00
N THR A 111 15.91 -9.79 11.51
CA THR A 111 15.28 -9.50 12.79
C THR A 111 13.93 -8.85 12.53
N VAL A 112 12.87 -9.66 12.62
CA VAL A 112 11.48 -9.21 12.57
C VAL A 112 11.13 -8.59 13.92
N SER A 113 11.18 -7.27 14.03
CA SER A 113 10.61 -6.57 15.18
C SER A 113 9.12 -6.35 14.95
N ARG A 114 8.27 -7.19 15.57
CA ARG A 114 6.82 -7.01 15.60
C ARG A 114 6.48 -5.85 16.54
N SER A 115 6.15 -4.68 16.01
CA SER A 115 5.44 -3.65 16.78
C SER A 115 3.92 -3.93 16.71
N GLY A 116 3.49 -5.04 17.30
CA GLY A 116 2.09 -5.51 17.27
C GLY A 116 1.33 -5.38 18.59
N GLU A 117 2.00 -5.09 19.70
CA GLU A 117 1.39 -5.10 21.02
C GLU A 117 1.13 -3.66 21.48
N GLY A 118 -0.08 -3.16 21.27
CA GLY A 118 -0.46 -1.84 21.77
C GLY A 118 -1.77 -1.25 21.25
N TRP A 119 -2.41 -1.84 20.22
CA TRP A 119 -3.56 -1.19 19.57
C TRP A 119 -4.74 -2.14 19.36
N ALA A 120 -5.14 -2.82 20.44
CA ALA A 120 -6.32 -3.71 20.46
C ALA A 120 -7.65 -2.97 20.21
N ASP A 121 -7.69 -1.63 20.28
CA ASP A 121 -8.92 -0.85 20.08
C ASP A 121 -9.24 -0.53 18.61
N ALA A 122 -8.34 -0.81 17.66
CA ALA A 122 -8.60 -0.58 16.23
C ALA A 122 -9.63 -1.56 15.64
N GLN A 123 -9.94 -2.67 16.35
CA GLN A 123 -10.95 -3.64 15.94
C GLN A 123 -12.40 -3.12 16.07
N ARG A 124 -12.63 -1.95 16.68
CA ARG A 124 -14.00 -1.42 16.90
C ARG A 124 -14.62 -0.70 15.70
N TRP A 125 -13.87 -0.48 14.62
CA TRP A 125 -14.33 0.37 13.52
C TRP A 125 -14.47 -0.41 12.22
N SER A 126 -15.37 -1.41 12.23
CA SER A 126 -15.87 -2.06 11.02
C SER A 126 -16.60 -1.01 10.17
N VAL A 127 -16.09 -0.72 8.98
CA VAL A 127 -16.89 -0.04 7.95
C VAL A 127 -17.91 -1.07 7.45
N PRO A 128 -19.23 -0.84 7.57
CA PRO A 128 -20.20 -1.77 7.03
C PRO A 128 -20.07 -1.78 5.50
N TYR A 129 -19.76 -2.94 4.95
CA TYR A 129 -19.88 -3.25 3.53
C TYR A 129 -21.38 -3.23 3.18
N PRO A 130 -21.87 -2.41 2.23
CA PRO A 130 -23.24 -2.56 1.77
C PRO A 130 -23.36 -3.89 1.03
N ALA A 131 -24.26 -4.76 1.50
CA ALA A 131 -24.60 -6.00 0.82
C ALA A 131 -24.96 -5.71 -0.64
N GLU A 132 -24.42 -6.53 -1.54
CA GLU A 132 -24.69 -6.47 -2.97
C GLU A 132 -26.20 -6.44 -3.20
N SER A 133 -26.68 -5.37 -3.84
CA SER A 133 -28.02 -5.33 -4.40
C SER A 133 -28.09 -6.34 -5.54
N THR A 134 -28.55 -7.56 -5.25
CA THR A 134 -29.06 -8.47 -6.27
C THR A 134 -30.22 -7.77 -6.97
N ALA A 135 -29.95 -7.15 -8.11
CA ALA A 135 -30.99 -6.70 -9.02
C ALA A 135 -31.59 -7.96 -9.67
N GLU A 136 -32.73 -8.39 -9.11
CA GLU A 136 -33.59 -9.43 -9.64
C GLU A 136 -33.95 -9.16 -11.10
N GLY A 137 -33.87 -10.22 -11.90
CA GLY A 137 -34.58 -10.29 -13.17
C GLY A 137 -36.08 -10.18 -12.96
N ARG A 138 -36.73 -9.35 -13.76
CA ARG A 138 -38.09 -9.60 -14.24
C ARG A 138 -38.11 -9.46 -15.75
N SER A 139 -38.00 -10.61 -16.41
CA SER A 139 -38.60 -10.84 -17.71
C SER A 139 -40.13 -10.75 -17.57
N ARG A 140 -40.73 -9.82 -18.31
CA ARG A 140 -42.11 -9.92 -18.78
C ARG A 140 -42.14 -9.36 -20.21
N GLY A 141 -42.16 -10.28 -21.16
CA GLY A 141 -42.51 -10.12 -22.57
C GLY A 141 -43.15 -11.43 -22.98
#